data_AF-A0A960T473-F1
#
_entry.id   AF-A0A960T473-F1
#
_cell.length_a   1.000
_cell.length_b   1.000
_cell.length_c   1.000
_cell.angle_alpha   90.00
_cell.angle_beta   90.00
_cell.angle_gamma   90.00
#
_symmetry.space_group_name_H-M   'P 1'
#
loop_
_entity.id
_entity.type
_entity.pdbx_description
1 polymer ?
#
loop_
_entity_poly.entity_id
_entity_poly.type
_entity_poly.pdbx_seq_one_letter_code
_entity_poly.pdbx_strand_id
1 'polypeptide(L)'
;SSNPDEAAVPASVVIPGGQTSASFAVDAVDDSDTDGSQAVTITAGAPDFTDGGADITVTDDEAPLEGVTPGAPNTPANAEFVNAIRNGLLNTPALFRLGSGANIPLGLTLDPATGLLSGTLDPSNPAGGYLIVIERFNSFDEVVTESFTLTLSGAAADDYAAWIATFTTGGLSDATDDADHDGIPNAVENFLGSSPLASSQGLTMVSETAGTLVFRHSRSNSPASDLAGSYEWSADLVSWHASGETGAEGTVTITPNVVIDTEAPENDIVEVTCLVSGPQRVFVRLTVARD
;
A
#
# COMPACT_ATOMS: atom_id res chain seq x y z
N SER A 1 -6.60 -34.26 -71.63
CA SER A 1 -6.69 -34.04 -70.18
C SER A 1 -8.15 -34.11 -69.77
N SER A 2 -8.46 -34.71 -68.62
CA SER A 2 -9.81 -34.70 -68.03
C SER A 2 -10.15 -33.38 -67.33
N ASN A 3 -9.13 -32.61 -66.93
CA ASN A 3 -9.27 -31.25 -66.41
C ASN A 3 -8.19 -30.34 -67.05
N PRO A 4 -8.50 -29.68 -68.18
CA PRO A 4 -7.55 -28.79 -68.85
C PRO A 4 -7.19 -27.52 -68.07
N ASP A 5 -8.02 -27.12 -67.10
CA ASP A 5 -7.78 -25.96 -66.25
C ASP A 5 -6.79 -26.27 -65.12
N GLU A 6 -6.42 -27.54 -64.92
CA GLU A 6 -5.42 -28.01 -63.95
C GLU A 6 -4.15 -28.54 -64.61
N ALA A 7 -4.34 -29.35 -65.67
CA ALA A 7 -3.23 -29.91 -66.44
C ALA A 7 -3.48 -29.78 -67.94
N ALA A 8 -2.76 -28.87 -68.57
CA ALA A 8 -2.82 -28.62 -70.00
C ALA A 8 -1.84 -29.51 -70.76
N VAL A 9 -2.31 -30.09 -71.86
CA VAL A 9 -1.51 -30.95 -72.76
C VAL A 9 -1.82 -30.60 -74.22
N PRO A 10 -0.87 -30.78 -75.16
CA PRO A 10 -1.13 -30.59 -76.57
C PRO A 10 -2.27 -31.48 -77.07
N ALA A 11 -3.12 -30.95 -77.95
CA ALA A 11 -4.25 -31.70 -78.52
C ALA A 11 -3.83 -32.86 -79.43
N SER A 12 -2.59 -32.84 -79.96
CA SER A 12 -2.02 -33.94 -80.73
C SER A 12 -0.50 -33.97 -80.62
N VAL A 13 0.08 -35.16 -80.74
CA VAL A 13 1.52 -35.40 -80.71
C VAL A 13 1.88 -36.32 -81.88
N VAL A 14 2.95 -36.01 -82.59
CA VAL A 14 3.39 -36.81 -83.75
C VAL A 14 4.49 -37.77 -83.31
N ILE A 15 4.29 -39.07 -83.53
CA ILE A 15 5.35 -40.09 -83.42
C ILE A 15 6.04 -40.20 -84.79
N PRO A 16 7.34 -39.87 -84.92
CA PRO A 16 8.04 -39.94 -86.20
C PRO A 16 8.10 -41.37 -86.74
N GLY A 17 8.15 -41.50 -88.07
CA GLY A 17 8.24 -42.82 -88.73
C GLY A 17 9.42 -43.64 -88.21
N GLY A 18 9.16 -44.88 -87.81
CA GLY A 18 10.16 -45.79 -87.24
C GLY A 18 10.35 -45.69 -85.73
N GLN A 19 9.66 -44.77 -85.03
CA GLN A 19 9.64 -44.70 -83.58
C GLN A 19 8.37 -45.34 -83.00
N THR A 20 8.44 -45.75 -81.74
CA THR A 20 7.30 -46.33 -81.00
C THR A 20 6.75 -45.40 -79.92
N SER A 21 7.34 -44.23 -79.72
CA SER A 21 6.94 -43.26 -78.70
C SER A 21 7.31 -41.83 -79.09
N ALA A 22 6.56 -40.85 -78.56
CA ALA A 22 6.90 -39.45 -78.55
C ALA A 22 6.64 -38.87 -77.15
N SER A 23 7.40 -37.83 -76.78
CA SER A 23 7.20 -37.09 -75.53
C SER A 23 6.59 -35.72 -75.82
N PHE A 24 5.78 -35.24 -74.89
CA PHE A 24 5.18 -33.91 -74.93
C PHE A 24 5.21 -33.30 -73.54
N ALA A 25 5.11 -31.97 -73.46
CA ALA A 25 5.06 -31.27 -72.19
C ALA A 25 3.64 -31.34 -71.59
N VAL A 26 3.58 -31.45 -70.26
CA VAL A 26 2.36 -31.29 -69.47
C VAL A 26 2.58 -30.07 -68.61
N ASP A 27 1.71 -29.07 -68.77
CA ASP A 27 1.78 -27.82 -68.02
C ASP A 27 0.77 -27.90 -66.87
N ALA A 28 1.25 -27.73 -65.62
CA ALA A 28 0.37 -27.46 -64.49
C ALA A 28 -0.12 -26.01 -64.62
N VAL A 29 -1.43 -25.83 -64.59
CA VAL A 29 -2.05 -24.52 -64.75
C VAL A 29 -2.26 -23.93 -63.37
N ASP A 30 -1.58 -22.82 -63.10
CA ASP A 30 -1.63 -22.07 -61.84
C ASP A 30 -2.90 -21.21 -61.77
N ASP A 31 -3.60 -21.23 -60.64
CA ASP A 31 -4.77 -20.37 -60.41
C ASP A 31 -4.67 -19.59 -59.09
N SER A 32 -5.77 -19.40 -58.35
CA SER A 32 -5.76 -18.68 -57.07
C SER A 32 -6.73 -19.28 -56.04
N ASP A 33 -7.32 -20.43 -56.36
CA ASP A 33 -8.36 -21.07 -55.56
C ASP A 33 -7.72 -22.17 -54.71
N THR A 34 -7.84 -22.07 -53.37
CA THR A 34 -7.39 -23.15 -52.48
C THR A 34 -8.38 -24.32 -52.53
N ASP A 35 -8.16 -25.28 -53.43
CA ASP A 35 -9.05 -26.41 -53.64
C ASP A 35 -8.40 -27.79 -53.41
N GLY A 36 -7.10 -27.80 -53.07
CA GLY A 36 -6.32 -28.98 -52.76
C GLY A 36 -5.81 -29.74 -53.98
N SER A 37 -4.93 -30.74 -53.78
CA SER A 37 -4.33 -31.46 -54.89
C SER A 37 -5.36 -32.26 -55.73
N GLN A 38 -5.39 -32.01 -57.04
CA GLN A 38 -6.36 -32.57 -57.98
C GLN A 38 -5.78 -33.75 -58.79
N ALA A 39 -6.56 -34.81 -58.98
CA ALA A 39 -6.17 -35.94 -59.83
C ALA A 39 -6.71 -35.75 -61.26
N VAL A 40 -5.82 -35.77 -62.25
CA VAL A 40 -6.15 -35.54 -63.66
C VAL A 40 -5.72 -36.74 -64.50
N THR A 41 -6.60 -37.22 -65.37
CA THR A 41 -6.29 -38.31 -66.31
C THR A 41 -5.95 -37.73 -67.69
N ILE A 42 -4.78 -38.10 -68.23
CA ILE A 42 -4.37 -37.78 -69.59
C ILE A 42 -4.62 -38.99 -70.49
N THR A 43 -5.57 -38.86 -71.41
CA THR A 43 -5.88 -39.89 -72.41
C THR A 43 -5.29 -39.52 -73.76
N ALA A 44 -4.57 -40.46 -74.38
CA ALA A 44 -4.07 -40.36 -75.75
C ALA A 44 -4.70 -41.47 -76.60
N GLY A 45 -5.31 -41.08 -77.72
CA GLY A 45 -5.96 -42.00 -78.65
C GLY A 45 -5.50 -41.80 -80.09
N ALA A 46 -5.53 -42.87 -80.87
CA ALA A 46 -5.23 -42.85 -82.30
C ALA A 46 -6.16 -43.85 -83.04
N PRO A 47 -6.59 -43.56 -84.29
CA PRO A 47 -7.43 -44.49 -85.05
C PRO A 47 -6.81 -45.88 -85.15
N ASP A 48 -7.61 -46.92 -84.95
CA ASP A 48 -7.21 -48.33 -84.98
C ASP A 48 -6.25 -48.79 -83.87
N PHE A 49 -5.97 -47.94 -82.88
CA PHE A 49 -5.24 -48.29 -81.66
C PHE A 49 -6.14 -48.22 -80.43
N THR A 50 -5.79 -48.98 -79.39
CA THR A 50 -6.42 -48.81 -78.08
C THR A 50 -5.87 -47.56 -77.40
N ASP A 51 -6.76 -46.75 -76.83
CA ASP A 51 -6.38 -45.54 -76.10
C ASP A 51 -5.52 -45.88 -74.86
N GLY A 52 -4.51 -45.05 -74.62
CA GLY A 52 -3.69 -45.08 -73.42
C GLY A 52 -4.10 -43.97 -72.45
N GLY A 53 -4.03 -44.24 -71.14
CA GLY A 53 -4.32 -43.26 -70.09
C GLY A 53 -3.22 -43.25 -69.03
N ALA A 54 -2.92 -42.06 -68.49
CA ALA A 54 -2.06 -41.89 -67.33
C ALA A 54 -2.71 -40.91 -66.35
N ASP A 55 -2.70 -41.25 -65.06
CA ASP A 55 -3.17 -40.38 -63.99
C ASP A 55 -2.00 -39.58 -63.42
N ILE A 56 -2.22 -38.28 -63.26
CA ILE A 56 -1.30 -37.33 -62.61
C ILE A 56 -2.02 -36.62 -61.47
N THR A 57 -1.26 -36.16 -60.48
CA THR A 57 -1.78 -35.30 -59.41
C THR A 57 -1.14 -33.93 -59.54
N VAL A 58 -1.97 -32.90 -59.73
CA VAL A 58 -1.57 -31.49 -59.68
C VAL A 58 -1.68 -31.06 -58.22
N THR A 59 -0.63 -30.44 -57.68
CA THR A 59 -0.59 -30.01 -56.28
C THR A 59 -0.90 -28.53 -56.18
N ASP A 60 -1.94 -28.20 -55.41
CA ASP A 60 -2.30 -26.85 -54.96
C ASP A 60 -1.16 -26.21 -54.13
N ASP A 61 -0.79 -24.97 -54.48
CA ASP A 61 0.20 -24.15 -53.76
C ASP A 61 -0.38 -22.85 -53.17
N GLU A 62 -1.70 -22.68 -53.19
CA GLU A 62 -2.39 -21.60 -52.50
C GLU A 62 -2.27 -21.75 -50.96
N ALA A 63 -2.07 -20.62 -50.28
CA ALA A 63 -2.07 -20.61 -48.83
C ALA A 63 -3.48 -20.94 -48.28
N PRO A 64 -3.61 -21.86 -47.29
CA PRO A 64 -4.90 -22.16 -46.67
C PRO A 64 -5.61 -20.90 -46.18
N LEU A 65 -6.90 -20.74 -46.51
CA LEU A 65 -7.71 -19.67 -45.97
C LEU A 65 -7.79 -19.81 -44.43
N GLU A 66 -7.18 -18.87 -43.71
CA GLU A 66 -7.15 -18.81 -42.25
C GLU A 66 -8.56 -18.90 -41.64
N GLY A 67 -8.91 -20.07 -41.09
CA GLY A 67 -10.23 -20.31 -40.50
C GLY A 67 -10.42 -21.76 -40.06
N VAL A 68 -9.79 -22.16 -38.95
CA VAL A 68 -10.14 -23.41 -38.28
C VAL A 68 -11.59 -23.37 -37.80
N THR A 69 -12.51 -24.02 -38.53
CA THR A 69 -13.77 -24.47 -37.97
C THR A 69 -13.48 -25.71 -37.11
N PRO A 70 -13.78 -25.70 -35.80
CA PRO A 70 -13.67 -26.91 -35.00
C PRO A 70 -14.50 -28.03 -35.63
N GLY A 71 -13.99 -29.27 -35.63
CA GLY A 71 -14.68 -30.44 -36.20
C GLY A 71 -16.03 -30.78 -35.56
N ALA A 72 -16.43 -30.05 -34.51
CA ALA A 72 -17.76 -30.06 -33.93
C ALA A 72 -18.09 -28.68 -33.32
N PRO A 73 -19.36 -28.23 -33.36
CA PRO A 73 -19.78 -27.04 -32.63
C PRO A 73 -19.63 -27.24 -31.11
N ASN A 74 -19.53 -26.13 -30.37
CA ASN A 74 -19.63 -26.18 -28.92
C ASN A 74 -20.93 -26.92 -28.52
N THR A 75 -20.81 -27.87 -27.60
CA THR A 75 -21.97 -28.48 -26.95
C THR A 75 -22.50 -27.54 -25.87
N PRO A 76 -23.76 -27.69 -25.41
CA PRO A 76 -24.23 -26.96 -24.23
C PRO A 76 -23.31 -27.13 -23.01
N ALA A 77 -22.59 -28.25 -22.91
CA ALA A 77 -21.69 -28.55 -21.79
C ALA A 77 -20.39 -27.72 -21.79
N ASN A 78 -19.91 -27.24 -22.94
CA ASN A 78 -18.69 -26.42 -23.03
C ASN A 78 -18.93 -25.00 -23.53
N ALA A 79 -20.16 -24.65 -23.93
CA ALA A 79 -20.51 -23.33 -24.43
C ALA A 79 -20.22 -22.21 -23.41
N GLU A 80 -20.47 -22.44 -22.12
CA GLU A 80 -20.19 -21.47 -21.05
C GLU A 80 -18.68 -21.24 -20.85
N PHE A 81 -17.89 -22.32 -20.79
CA PHE A 81 -16.43 -22.24 -20.67
C PHE A 81 -15.81 -21.50 -21.86
N VAL A 82 -16.22 -21.83 -23.08
CA VAL A 82 -15.70 -21.18 -24.29
C VAL A 82 -16.13 -19.70 -24.35
N ASN A 83 -17.34 -19.36 -23.92
CA ASN A 83 -17.77 -17.97 -23.80
C ASN A 83 -16.97 -17.22 -22.73
N ALA A 84 -16.62 -17.87 -21.62
CA ALA A 84 -15.80 -17.27 -20.59
C ALA A 84 -14.37 -16.98 -21.09
N ILE A 85 -13.77 -17.88 -21.89
CA ILE A 85 -12.46 -17.64 -22.52
C ILE A 85 -12.54 -16.46 -23.49
N ARG A 86 -13.52 -16.46 -24.41
CA ARG A 86 -13.64 -15.41 -25.43
C ARG A 86 -13.87 -14.01 -24.83
N ASN A 87 -14.57 -13.94 -23.70
CA ASN A 87 -14.93 -12.68 -23.06
C ASN A 87 -14.00 -12.32 -21.88
N GLY A 88 -12.92 -13.08 -21.64
CA GLY A 88 -11.99 -12.84 -20.53
C GLY A 88 -12.61 -13.00 -19.13
N LEU A 89 -13.77 -13.66 -19.03
CA LEU A 89 -14.52 -13.82 -17.78
C LEU A 89 -13.90 -14.86 -16.83
N LEU A 90 -12.97 -15.71 -17.32
CA LEU A 90 -12.17 -16.55 -16.42
C LEU A 90 -11.34 -15.70 -15.43
N ASN A 91 -11.01 -14.45 -15.78
CA ASN A 91 -10.11 -13.59 -15.02
C ASN A 91 -10.80 -12.37 -14.39
N THR A 92 -12.14 -12.28 -14.43
CA THR A 92 -12.88 -11.09 -13.98
C THR A 92 -14.15 -11.40 -13.19
N PRO A 93 -14.38 -10.71 -12.04
CA PRO A 93 -13.43 -9.87 -11.34
C PRO A 93 -12.32 -10.73 -10.72
N ALA A 94 -11.08 -10.28 -10.81
CA ALA A 94 -10.03 -10.85 -9.97
C ALA A 94 -10.28 -10.41 -8.53
N LEU A 95 -10.14 -11.33 -7.59
CA LEU A 95 -10.27 -11.04 -6.17
C LEU A 95 -8.90 -11.13 -5.50
N PHE A 96 -8.77 -10.44 -4.38
CA PHE A 96 -7.55 -10.34 -3.60
C PHE A 96 -7.77 -10.90 -2.20
N ARG A 97 -6.75 -11.56 -1.66
CA ARG A 97 -6.73 -12.02 -0.28
C ARG A 97 -5.31 -11.97 0.29
N LEU A 98 -5.21 -12.10 1.61
CA LEU A 98 -3.92 -12.25 2.27
C LEU A 98 -3.37 -13.66 2.04
N GLY A 99 -2.12 -13.74 1.62
CA GLY A 99 -1.43 -15.03 1.44
C GLY A 99 -0.90 -15.61 2.73
N SER A 100 -0.46 -16.86 2.67
CA SER A 100 0.13 -17.54 3.83
C SER A 100 1.36 -16.81 4.36
N GLY A 101 1.46 -16.64 5.67
CA GLY A 101 2.57 -15.95 6.33
C GLY A 101 2.49 -14.41 6.29
N ALA A 102 1.43 -13.83 5.72
CA ALA A 102 1.18 -12.40 5.84
C ALA A 102 1.04 -11.99 7.31
N ASN A 103 1.81 -10.98 7.71
CA ASN A 103 1.72 -10.31 8.99
C ASN A 103 1.28 -8.86 8.74
N ILE A 104 0.01 -8.56 9.01
CA ILE A 104 -0.57 -7.25 8.74
C ILE A 104 -0.55 -6.41 10.03
N PRO A 105 0.04 -5.20 10.01
CA PRO A 105 -0.07 -4.28 11.14
C PRO A 105 -1.51 -4.04 11.54
N LEU A 106 -1.76 -3.96 12.85
CA LEU A 106 -3.07 -3.61 13.39
C LEU A 106 -3.53 -2.27 12.80
N GLY A 107 -4.79 -2.22 12.38
CA GLY A 107 -5.39 -1.04 11.76
C GLY A 107 -5.33 -0.98 10.23
N LEU A 108 -4.59 -1.88 9.57
CA LEU A 108 -4.65 -2.07 8.11
C LEU A 108 -5.57 -3.23 7.72
N THR A 109 -6.29 -3.08 6.60
CA THR A 109 -7.18 -4.09 6.03
C THR A 109 -7.03 -4.13 4.51
N LEU A 110 -7.09 -5.33 3.94
CA LEU A 110 -7.06 -5.53 2.48
C LEU A 110 -8.48 -5.47 1.91
N ASP A 111 -8.70 -4.64 0.91
CA ASP A 111 -9.92 -4.67 0.10
C ASP A 111 -9.87 -5.86 -0.87
N PRO A 112 -10.78 -6.85 -0.76
CA PRO A 112 -10.76 -8.04 -1.59
C PRO A 112 -11.15 -7.79 -3.05
N ALA A 113 -11.74 -6.64 -3.38
CA ALA A 113 -12.11 -6.30 -4.75
C ALA A 113 -11.00 -5.54 -5.49
N THR A 114 -10.27 -4.68 -4.79
CA THR A 114 -9.27 -3.78 -5.40
C THR A 114 -7.82 -4.19 -5.12
N GLY A 115 -7.58 -5.00 -4.09
CA GLY A 115 -6.24 -5.35 -3.63
C GLY A 115 -5.56 -4.24 -2.83
N LEU A 116 -6.27 -3.16 -2.50
CA LEU A 116 -5.73 -2.05 -1.72
C LEU A 116 -5.62 -2.44 -0.24
N LEU A 117 -4.41 -2.44 0.30
CA LEU A 117 -4.16 -2.50 1.74
C LEU A 117 -4.22 -1.07 2.31
N SER A 118 -5.20 -0.77 3.16
CA SER A 118 -5.43 0.58 3.68
C SER A 118 -5.97 0.59 5.10
N GLY A 119 -5.94 1.76 5.75
CA GLY A 119 -6.42 1.97 7.12
C GLY A 119 -5.53 2.95 7.90
N THR A 120 -5.77 3.06 9.20
CA THR A 120 -4.95 3.87 10.12
C THR A 120 -4.16 2.93 11.00
N LEU A 121 -2.83 3.05 11.01
CA LEU A 121 -1.97 2.20 11.85
C LEU A 121 -2.31 2.40 13.33
N ASP A 122 -2.47 1.29 14.04
CA ASP A 122 -2.61 1.30 15.49
C ASP A 122 -1.25 1.64 16.14
N PRO A 123 -1.18 2.59 17.08
CA PRO A 123 0.07 2.96 17.76
C PRO A 123 0.73 1.82 18.55
N SER A 124 -0.02 0.76 18.91
CA SER A 124 0.50 -0.40 19.63
C SER A 124 1.31 -1.37 18.76
N ASN A 125 1.35 -1.16 17.44
CA ASN A 125 2.20 -1.97 16.56
C ASN A 125 3.67 -1.84 16.95
N PRO A 126 4.37 -2.96 17.23
CA PRO A 126 5.80 -2.92 17.48
C PRO A 126 6.58 -2.39 16.26
N ALA A 127 7.68 -1.69 16.53
CA ALA A 127 8.65 -1.36 15.51
C ALA A 127 9.19 -2.65 14.86
N GLY A 128 9.33 -2.66 13.54
CA GLY A 128 9.89 -3.80 12.83
C GLY A 128 9.37 -3.99 11.41
N GLY A 129 9.81 -5.09 10.79
CA GLY A 129 9.38 -5.50 9.46
C GLY A 129 8.14 -6.39 9.52
N TYR A 130 7.13 -6.03 8.74
CA TYR A 130 5.90 -6.78 8.52
C TYR A 130 5.92 -7.36 7.11
N LEU A 131 5.97 -8.69 7.00
CA LEU A 131 5.89 -9.37 5.70
C LEU A 131 4.44 -9.29 5.20
N ILE A 132 4.21 -8.53 4.14
CA ILE A 132 2.93 -8.45 3.46
C ILE A 132 2.94 -9.45 2.32
N VAL A 133 1.92 -10.30 2.26
CA VAL A 133 1.72 -11.26 1.17
C VAL A 133 0.31 -11.07 0.63
N ILE A 134 0.19 -10.70 -0.64
CA ILE A 134 -1.10 -10.50 -1.32
C ILE A 134 -1.22 -11.54 -2.44
N GLU A 135 -2.34 -12.24 -2.45
CA GLU A 135 -2.72 -13.20 -3.46
C GLU A 135 -3.83 -12.61 -4.33
N ARG A 136 -3.60 -12.56 -5.64
CA ARG A 136 -4.64 -12.34 -6.65
C ARG A 136 -5.11 -13.70 -7.16
N PHE A 137 -6.42 -13.96 -7.12
CA PHE A 137 -6.98 -15.23 -7.57
C PHE A 137 -8.16 -15.05 -8.54
N ASN A 138 -8.43 -16.10 -9.32
CA ASN A 138 -9.54 -16.16 -10.28
C ASN A 138 -10.59 -17.21 -9.89
N SER A 139 -11.62 -17.39 -10.72
CA SER A 139 -12.73 -18.32 -10.45
C SER A 139 -12.35 -19.81 -10.51
N PHE A 140 -11.11 -20.12 -10.91
CA PHE A 140 -10.53 -21.46 -10.93
C PHE A 140 -9.54 -21.67 -9.77
N ASP A 141 -9.50 -20.74 -8.81
CA ASP A 141 -8.55 -20.71 -7.69
C ASP A 141 -7.07 -20.67 -8.12
N GLU A 142 -6.78 -20.23 -9.35
CA GLU A 142 -5.40 -19.97 -9.78
C GLU A 142 -4.91 -18.69 -9.11
N VAL A 143 -3.71 -18.75 -8.51
CA VAL A 143 -3.16 -17.67 -7.68
C VAL A 143 -1.88 -17.11 -8.27
N VAL A 144 -1.75 -15.79 -8.25
CA VAL A 144 -0.48 -15.07 -8.36
C VAL A 144 -0.21 -14.39 -7.03
N THR A 145 1.00 -14.58 -6.49
CA THR A 145 1.40 -14.07 -5.18
C THR A 145 2.48 -13.03 -5.33
N GLU A 146 2.33 -11.92 -4.61
CA GLU A 146 3.37 -10.91 -4.43
C GLU A 146 3.62 -10.67 -2.96
N SER A 147 4.87 -10.38 -2.59
CA SER A 147 5.21 -10.09 -1.21
C SER A 147 6.25 -8.98 -1.10
N PHE A 148 6.15 -8.19 -0.03
CA PHE A 148 7.08 -7.14 0.31
C PHE A 148 7.14 -6.97 1.83
N THR A 149 8.19 -6.30 2.33
CA THR A 149 8.29 -5.97 3.76
C THR A 149 7.89 -4.52 3.97
N LEU A 150 6.81 -4.30 4.72
CA LEU A 150 6.46 -2.99 5.27
C LEU A 150 7.26 -2.78 6.55
N THR A 151 8.13 -1.78 6.58
CA THR A 151 8.90 -1.47 7.79
C THR A 151 8.20 -0.36 8.55
N LEU A 152 7.78 -0.65 9.78
CA LEU A 152 7.38 0.36 10.74
C LEU A 152 8.63 0.74 11.54
N SER A 153 9.12 1.96 11.34
CA SER A 153 9.97 2.58 12.36
C SER A 153 9.10 2.76 13.60
N GLY A 154 9.63 2.45 14.78
CA GLY A 154 8.92 2.78 16.02
C GLY A 154 8.49 4.23 16.00
N ALA A 155 7.38 4.55 16.70
CA ALA A 155 7.11 5.95 17.01
C ALA A 155 8.40 6.56 17.57
N ALA A 156 8.77 7.76 17.10
CA ALA A 156 9.85 8.49 17.74
C ALA A 156 9.57 8.45 19.25
N ALA A 157 10.59 8.13 20.06
CA ALA A 157 10.40 8.13 21.50
C ALA A 157 9.77 9.48 21.86
N ASP A 158 8.62 9.44 22.53
CA ASP A 158 7.93 10.63 23.00
C ASP A 158 8.50 11.05 24.36
N ASP A 159 9.75 10.68 24.65
CA ASP A 159 10.45 10.95 25.90
C ASP A 159 11.17 12.31 25.87
N TYR A 160 11.62 12.76 27.05
CA TYR A 160 12.30 14.04 27.21
C TYR A 160 13.59 14.10 26.38
N ALA A 161 14.31 12.99 26.27
CA ALA A 161 15.58 12.93 25.54
C ALA A 161 15.39 13.19 24.04
N ALA A 162 14.35 12.60 23.44
CA ALA A 162 14.00 12.84 22.05
C ALA A 162 13.50 14.28 21.83
N TRP A 163 12.73 14.83 22.77
CA TRP A 163 12.28 16.21 22.70
C TRP A 163 13.44 17.21 22.77
N ILE A 164 14.30 17.13 23.80
CA ILE A 164 15.39 18.10 24.00
C ILE A 164 16.45 18.03 22.89
N ALA A 165 16.64 16.85 22.28
CA ALA A 165 17.56 16.65 21.16
C ALA A 165 17.16 17.43 19.89
N THR A 166 15.92 17.93 19.82
CA THR A 166 15.48 18.80 18.72
C THR A 166 15.97 20.24 18.86
N PHE A 167 16.49 20.62 20.04
CA PHE A 167 17.00 21.95 20.34
C PHE A 167 18.52 21.99 20.43
N THR A 168 19.12 23.12 20.05
CA THR A 168 20.56 23.37 20.23
C THR A 168 20.79 24.16 21.50
N THR A 169 20.81 23.49 22.65
CA THR A 169 20.89 24.12 23.99
C THR A 169 22.31 24.48 24.43
N GLY A 170 23.32 24.35 23.57
CA GLY A 170 24.71 24.63 23.94
C GLY A 170 25.28 23.69 25.01
N GLY A 171 24.66 22.51 25.20
CA GLY A 171 25.06 21.52 26.20
C GLY A 171 24.24 21.55 27.49
N LEU A 172 23.30 22.49 27.63
CA LEU A 172 22.34 22.58 28.74
C LEU A 172 21.09 21.76 28.41
N SER A 173 21.25 20.44 28.30
CA SER A 173 20.17 19.53 27.87
C SER A 173 19.59 18.69 29.02
N ASP A 174 20.11 18.78 30.24
CA ASP A 174 19.57 18.01 31.35
C ASP A 174 18.19 18.56 31.76
N ALA A 175 17.36 17.69 32.34
CA ALA A 175 15.98 18.03 32.73
C ALA A 175 15.89 19.22 33.69
N THR A 176 16.91 19.41 34.52
CA THR A 176 17.03 20.49 35.50
C THR A 176 17.80 21.69 35.00
N ASP A 177 18.39 21.61 33.81
CA ASP A 177 19.08 22.76 33.19
C ASP A 177 18.06 23.80 32.74
N ASP A 178 18.52 25.03 32.62
CA ASP A 178 17.76 26.21 32.20
C ASP A 178 18.55 26.86 31.07
N ALA A 179 18.22 26.48 29.83
CA ALA A 179 19.04 26.79 28.67
C ALA A 179 18.94 28.27 28.22
N ASP A 180 17.86 28.96 28.58
CA ASP A 180 17.66 30.38 28.27
C ASP A 180 17.84 31.33 29.47
N HIS A 181 18.05 30.76 30.66
CA HIS A 181 18.30 31.44 31.93
C HIS A 181 17.12 32.26 32.45
N ASP A 182 15.88 31.81 32.22
CA ASP A 182 14.67 32.45 32.73
C ASP A 182 14.22 31.94 34.13
N GLY A 183 14.90 30.91 34.64
CA GLY A 183 14.62 30.27 35.93
C GLY A 183 13.66 29.07 35.84
N ILE A 184 13.27 28.65 34.63
CA ILE A 184 12.39 27.51 34.38
C ILE A 184 13.23 26.37 33.77
N PRO A 185 13.32 25.20 34.44
CA PRO A 185 14.07 24.09 33.89
C PRO A 185 13.44 23.51 32.61
N ASN A 186 14.27 22.99 31.72
CA ASN A 186 13.88 22.40 30.43
C ASN A 186 12.73 21.37 30.55
N ALA A 187 12.73 20.52 31.60
CA ALA A 187 11.64 19.56 31.80
C ALA A 187 10.31 20.24 32.18
N VAL A 188 10.37 21.33 32.93
CA VAL A 188 9.20 22.17 33.21
C VAL A 188 8.72 22.80 31.91
N GLU A 189 9.63 23.30 31.07
CA GLU A 189 9.26 23.88 29.77
C GLU A 189 8.60 22.89 28.82
N ASN A 190 9.10 21.66 28.71
CA ASN A 190 8.42 20.59 27.97
C ASN A 190 6.99 20.40 28.48
N PHE A 191 6.82 20.31 29.80
CA PHE A 191 5.51 20.10 30.42
C PHE A 191 4.56 21.28 30.17
N LEU A 192 5.10 22.50 30.14
CA LEU A 192 4.38 23.73 29.82
C LEU A 192 4.08 23.90 28.33
N GLY A 193 4.77 23.15 27.47
CA GLY A 193 4.74 23.33 26.02
C GLY A 193 5.46 24.60 25.55
N SER A 194 6.43 25.10 26.32
CA SER A 194 7.33 26.20 25.93
C SER A 194 8.61 25.66 25.28
N SER A 195 9.42 26.57 24.73
CA SER A 195 10.67 26.25 24.05
C SER A 195 11.85 26.53 24.98
N PRO A 196 12.80 25.58 25.17
CA PRO A 196 13.94 25.73 26.08
C PRO A 196 14.99 26.77 25.69
N LEU A 197 14.70 27.54 24.64
CA LEU A 197 15.56 28.59 24.10
C LEU A 197 14.83 29.95 24.13
N ALA A 198 13.65 30.04 24.73
CA ALA A 198 12.79 31.19 24.66
C ALA A 198 12.03 31.43 25.98
N SER A 199 12.42 32.51 26.67
CA SER A 199 11.92 32.82 27.99
C SER A 199 10.39 32.82 28.05
N SER A 200 9.87 32.20 29.10
CA SER A 200 8.45 32.03 29.38
C SER A 200 8.12 32.49 30.79
N GLN A 201 6.82 32.64 31.10
CA GLN A 201 6.38 33.11 32.42
C GLN A 201 6.11 31.98 33.41
N GLY A 202 6.06 30.73 32.94
CA GLY A 202 5.72 29.57 33.77
C GLY A 202 4.39 29.72 34.51
N LEU A 203 4.42 29.48 35.83
CA LEU A 203 3.28 29.58 36.72
C LEU A 203 3.03 31.05 37.12
N THR A 204 1.92 31.62 36.65
CA THR A 204 1.57 33.03 36.89
C THR A 204 0.39 33.17 37.84
N MET A 205 0.45 34.10 38.79
CA MET A 205 -0.69 34.35 39.68
C MET A 205 -1.75 35.18 38.96
N VAL A 206 -3.00 34.72 38.99
CA VAL A 206 -4.14 35.41 38.35
C VAL A 206 -5.10 36.02 39.37
N SER A 207 -5.17 35.49 40.59
CA SER A 207 -6.02 36.04 41.64
C SER A 207 -5.49 35.74 43.04
N GLU A 208 -5.69 36.69 43.96
CA GLU A 208 -5.36 36.57 45.38
C GLU A 208 -6.53 37.10 46.21
N THR A 209 -7.03 36.25 47.12
CA THR A 209 -8.08 36.60 48.09
C THR A 209 -7.74 36.00 49.46
N ALA A 210 -8.50 36.38 50.49
CA ALA A 210 -8.36 35.79 51.81
C ALA A 210 -8.68 34.28 51.77
N GLY A 211 -7.63 33.44 51.80
CA GLY A 211 -7.74 31.98 51.84
C GLY A 211 -7.72 31.27 50.49
N THR A 212 -7.69 31.99 49.36
CA THR A 212 -7.62 31.38 48.03
C THR A 212 -6.67 32.15 47.12
N LEU A 213 -5.72 31.41 46.53
CA LEU A 213 -4.86 31.89 45.45
C LEU A 213 -5.19 31.12 44.17
N VAL A 214 -5.15 31.79 43.03
CA VAL A 214 -5.33 31.14 41.73
C VAL A 214 -4.12 31.48 40.86
N PHE A 215 -3.52 30.45 40.28
CA PHE A 215 -2.44 30.56 39.31
C PHE A 215 -2.87 29.99 37.96
N ARG A 216 -2.11 30.32 36.91
CA ARG A 216 -2.33 29.85 35.55
C ARG A 216 -1.01 29.56 34.86
N HIS A 217 -0.98 28.52 34.04
CA HIS A 217 0.10 28.25 33.10
C HIS A 217 -0.42 27.51 31.86
N SER A 218 0.37 27.49 30.79
CA SER A 218 0.13 26.61 29.63
C SER A 218 0.56 25.18 29.96
N ARG A 219 0.01 24.19 29.27
CA ARG A 219 0.41 22.79 29.39
C ARG A 219 0.46 22.18 28.01
N SER A 220 1.54 21.48 27.69
CA SER A 220 1.62 20.68 26.48
C SER A 220 0.49 19.64 26.46
N ASN A 221 -0.19 19.48 25.33
CA ASN A 221 -1.16 18.41 25.12
C ASN A 221 -0.48 17.04 24.90
N SER A 222 0.85 17.04 24.74
CA SER A 222 1.69 15.85 24.61
C SER A 222 3.03 16.09 25.33
N PRO A 223 3.02 16.21 26.67
CA PRO A 223 4.25 16.29 27.43
C PRO A 223 5.02 14.97 27.26
N ALA A 224 6.34 15.01 27.42
CA ALA A 224 7.16 13.83 27.27
C ALA A 224 6.70 12.70 28.20
N SER A 225 6.69 11.47 27.69
CA SER A 225 6.07 10.30 28.34
C SER A 225 6.76 9.88 29.64
N ASP A 226 8.02 10.27 29.82
CA ASP A 226 8.82 10.05 31.03
C ASP A 226 8.81 11.26 31.99
N LEU A 227 7.93 12.26 31.81
CA LEU A 227 7.80 13.42 32.69
C LEU A 227 6.49 13.42 33.50
N ALA A 228 6.61 13.72 34.79
CA ALA A 228 5.49 13.86 35.72
C ALA A 228 5.51 15.23 36.43
N GLY A 229 4.50 16.06 36.15
CA GLY A 229 4.32 17.35 36.82
C GLY A 229 3.62 17.23 38.18
N SER A 230 4.08 18.01 39.16
CA SER A 230 3.45 18.11 40.48
C SER A 230 3.51 19.55 41.01
N TYR A 231 2.63 19.89 41.95
CA TYR A 231 2.64 21.20 42.59
C TYR A 231 3.01 21.08 44.06
N GLU A 232 3.83 22.02 44.50
CA GLU A 232 4.27 22.13 45.87
C GLU A 232 4.02 23.54 46.39
N TRP A 233 3.87 23.64 47.70
CA TRP A 233 3.74 24.91 48.39
C TRP A 233 4.81 25.08 49.46
N SER A 234 5.09 26.33 49.81
CA SER A 234 6.01 26.70 50.87
C SER A 234 5.57 27.98 51.56
N ALA A 235 5.86 28.13 52.85
CA ALA A 235 5.68 29.39 53.57
C ALA A 235 6.97 30.25 53.63
N ASP A 236 8.13 29.64 53.35
CA ASP A 236 9.46 30.21 53.60
C ASP A 236 10.43 30.13 52.39
N LEU A 237 9.99 29.57 51.25
CA LEU A 237 10.79 29.24 50.05
C LEU A 237 11.87 28.18 50.25
N VAL A 238 11.92 27.55 51.42
CA VAL A 238 12.94 26.55 51.79
C VAL A 238 12.31 25.19 52.00
N SER A 239 11.26 25.14 52.83
CA SER A 239 10.50 23.94 53.17
C SER A 239 9.35 23.82 52.17
N TRP A 240 9.44 22.83 51.29
CA TRP A 240 8.43 22.56 50.27
C TRP A 240 7.59 21.35 50.69
N HIS A 241 6.28 21.48 50.52
CA HIS A 241 5.27 20.51 50.92
C HIS A 241 4.40 20.15 49.73
N ALA A 242 3.95 18.90 49.66
CA ALA A 242 3.00 18.47 48.66
C ALA A 242 1.62 19.11 48.90
N SER A 243 0.77 19.12 47.87
CA SER A 243 -0.64 19.54 48.00
C SER A 243 -1.35 18.78 49.13
N GLY A 244 -1.96 19.52 50.06
CA GLY A 244 -2.71 18.97 51.20
C GLY A 244 -1.84 18.48 52.37
N GLU A 245 -0.52 18.51 52.25
CA GLU A 245 0.38 18.25 53.38
C GLU A 245 0.36 19.43 54.36
N THR A 246 0.43 19.13 55.66
CA THR A 246 0.43 20.15 56.72
C THR A 246 1.85 20.50 57.14
N GLY A 247 2.27 21.73 56.87
CA GLY A 247 3.51 22.31 57.38
C GLY A 247 3.34 22.95 58.76
N ALA A 248 4.39 23.59 59.26
CA ALA A 248 4.39 24.21 60.60
C ALA A 248 3.37 25.36 60.73
N GLU A 249 3.10 26.07 59.63
CA GLU A 249 2.22 27.25 59.60
C GLU A 249 0.79 26.92 59.12
N GLY A 250 0.53 25.70 58.65
CA GLY A 250 -0.78 25.24 58.22
C GLY A 250 -0.73 24.37 56.97
N THR A 251 -1.79 24.40 56.17
CA THR A 251 -2.00 23.49 55.03
C THR A 251 -2.42 24.30 53.80
N VAL A 252 -1.89 23.93 52.63
CA VAL A 252 -2.37 24.43 51.34
C VAL A 252 -2.79 23.26 50.46
N THR A 253 -4.04 23.28 50.00
CA THR A 253 -4.56 22.28 49.05
C THR A 253 -4.56 22.89 47.66
N ILE A 254 -3.79 22.30 46.76
CA ILE A 254 -3.62 22.72 45.36
C ILE A 254 -4.44 21.80 44.46
N THR A 255 -5.33 22.39 43.67
CA THR A 255 -6.21 21.70 42.73
C THR A 255 -6.01 22.28 41.33
N PRO A 256 -5.32 21.57 40.42
CA PRO A 256 -5.23 21.96 39.02
C PRO A 256 -6.53 21.61 38.27
N ASN A 257 -6.96 22.49 37.38
CA ASN A 257 -8.09 22.29 36.48
C ASN A 257 -7.63 22.60 35.05
N VAL A 258 -7.68 21.59 34.17
CA VAL A 258 -7.35 21.77 32.75
C VAL A 258 -8.52 22.44 32.05
N VAL A 259 -8.24 23.55 31.39
CA VAL A 259 -9.15 24.29 30.52
C VAL A 259 -8.69 24.04 29.09
N ILE A 260 -9.49 23.27 28.35
CA ILE A 260 -9.19 22.93 26.95
C ILE A 260 -9.17 24.22 26.13
N ASP A 261 -8.04 24.47 25.47
CA ASP A 261 -7.87 25.62 24.60
C ASP A 261 -8.09 25.21 23.15
N THR A 262 -9.27 25.51 22.62
CA THR A 262 -9.59 25.20 21.21
C THR A 262 -8.89 26.12 20.22
N GLU A 263 -8.29 27.23 20.68
CA GLU A 263 -7.57 28.19 19.83
C GLU A 263 -6.06 27.86 19.75
N ALA A 264 -5.52 27.11 20.72
CA ALA A 264 -4.14 26.64 20.75
C ALA A 264 -4.07 25.09 20.68
N PRO A 265 -4.00 24.48 19.48
CA PRO A 265 -4.17 23.03 19.34
C PRO A 265 -3.08 22.18 20.02
N GLU A 266 -1.90 22.75 20.24
CA GLU A 266 -0.75 22.04 20.83
C GLU A 266 -0.71 22.15 22.36
N ASN A 267 -1.30 23.19 22.94
CA ASN A 267 -1.20 23.49 24.37
C ASN A 267 -2.57 23.87 24.96
N ASP A 268 -2.97 23.19 26.02
CA ASP A 268 -4.09 23.59 26.87
C ASP A 268 -3.63 24.55 27.97
N ILE A 269 -4.59 25.02 28.76
CA ILE A 269 -4.36 25.90 29.89
C ILE A 269 -4.69 25.16 31.18
N VAL A 270 -3.93 25.42 32.25
CA VAL A 270 -4.24 24.91 33.59
C VAL A 270 -4.48 26.07 34.54
N GLU A 271 -5.66 26.09 35.15
CA GLU A 271 -5.97 26.95 36.30
C GLU A 271 -5.71 26.18 37.59
N VAL A 272 -4.80 26.70 38.41
CA VAL A 272 -4.34 26.05 39.65
C VAL A 272 -4.92 26.80 40.84
N THR A 273 -5.94 26.22 41.47
CA THR A 273 -6.60 26.81 42.64
C THR A 273 -5.94 26.30 43.91
N CYS A 274 -5.45 27.20 44.75
CA CYS A 274 -4.84 26.89 46.04
C CYS A 274 -5.74 27.39 47.18
N LEU A 275 -6.21 26.47 48.02
CA LEU A 275 -6.95 26.77 49.24
C LEU A 275 -6.00 26.81 50.43
N VAL A 276 -5.92 27.95 51.10
CA VAL A 276 -4.94 28.24 52.14
C VAL A 276 -5.61 28.22 53.52
N SER A 277 -5.07 27.42 54.45
CA SER A 277 -5.54 27.32 55.83
C SER A 277 -4.38 27.43 56.81
N GLY A 278 -4.18 28.61 57.39
CA GLY A 278 -3.14 28.88 58.40
C GLY A 278 -2.04 29.84 57.95
N PRO A 279 -1.22 29.52 56.93
CA PRO A 279 -0.03 30.29 56.63
C PRO A 279 -0.39 31.67 56.10
N GLN A 280 0.40 32.67 56.51
CA GLN A 280 0.21 34.07 56.13
C GLN A 280 0.97 34.43 54.84
N ARG A 281 1.91 33.57 54.43
CA ARG A 281 2.70 33.69 53.21
C ARG A 281 2.70 32.34 52.54
N VAL A 282 2.40 32.32 51.25
CA VAL A 282 2.35 31.08 50.46
C VAL A 282 3.06 31.33 49.15
N PHE A 283 4.00 30.46 48.84
CA PHE A 283 4.64 30.32 47.56
C PHE A 283 4.20 28.99 46.97
N VAL A 284 3.96 28.98 45.66
CA VAL A 284 3.56 27.78 44.93
C VAL A 284 4.53 27.61 43.77
N ARG A 285 4.94 26.36 43.51
CA ARG A 285 5.74 26.04 42.32
C ARG A 285 5.20 24.81 41.63
N LEU A 286 5.42 24.76 40.32
CA LEU A 286 5.31 23.55 39.51
C LEU A 286 6.70 22.89 39.47
N THR A 287 6.77 21.61 39.78
CA THR A 287 7.96 20.77 39.59
C THR A 287 7.66 19.69 38.57
N VAL A 288 8.67 19.26 37.82
CA VAL A 288 8.54 18.13 36.90
C VAL A 288 9.65 17.14 37.22
N ALA A 289 9.26 15.92 37.56
CA ALA A 289 10.16 14.80 37.74
C ALA A 289 10.26 14.00 36.44
N ARG A 290 11.44 13.40 36.22
CA ARG A 290 11.67 12.45 35.13
C ARG A 290 11.78 11.04 35.73
N ASP A 291 11.04 10.09 35.18
CA ASP A 291 11.02 8.68 35.61
C ASP A 291 12.23 7.87 35.10
#